data_AF-W7W699-F1
#
_entry.id   AF-W7W699-F1
#
_cell.length_a   1.000
_cell.length_b   1.000
_cell.length_c   1.000
_cell.angle_alpha   90.00
_cell.angle_beta   90.00
_cell.angle_gamma   90.00
#
_symmetry.space_group_name_H-M   'P 1'
#
loop_
_entity.id
_entity.type
_entity.pdbx_description
1 polymer ?
#
loop_
_entity_poly.entity_id
_entity_poly.type
_entity_poly.pdbx_seq_one_letter_code
_entity_poly.pdbx_strand_id
1 'polypeptide(L)' 'MKPPRILTSAAAALLGLSLLTGCAIQPWVKPYERERLADPIMQFAQDPLVDKHREHVRSVREGARGATGVQGGGCGCN' A
#
# COMPACT_ATOMS: atom_id res chain seq x y z
N MET A 1 -43.92 -13.32 -1.33
CA MET A 1 -43.58 -13.38 0.11
C MET A 1 -42.31 -12.55 0.32
N LYS A 2 -42.39 -11.42 1.02
CA LYS A 2 -41.24 -10.54 1.26
C LYS A 2 -40.51 -11.06 2.50
N PRO A 3 -39.19 -11.34 2.46
CA PRO A 3 -38.48 -11.82 3.64
C PRO A 3 -38.60 -10.78 4.75
N PRO A 4 -38.74 -11.20 6.01
CA PRO A 4 -38.89 -10.26 7.13
C PRO A 4 -37.64 -9.38 7.19
N ARG A 5 -37.83 -8.06 7.32
CA ARG A 5 -36.74 -7.06 7.35
C ARG A 5 -35.66 -7.36 8.38
N ILE A 6 -36.00 -8.13 9.41
CA ILE A 6 -35.13 -8.62 10.48
C ILE A 6 -34.09 -9.62 9.95
N LEU A 7 -34.47 -10.45 8.96
CA LEU A 7 -33.57 -11.43 8.34
C LEU A 7 -32.51 -10.74 7.48
N THR A 8 -32.90 -9.67 6.77
CA THR A 8 -31.98 -8.88 5.93
C THR A 8 -30.98 -8.07 6.76
N SER A 9 -31.40 -7.50 7.90
CA SER A 9 -30.49 -6.77 8.79
C SER A 9 -29.55 -7.70 9.55
N ALA A 10 -30.01 -8.88 9.97
CA ALA A 10 -29.15 -9.91 10.57
C ALA A 10 -28.06 -10.39 9.60
N ALA A 11 -28.41 -10.62 8.34
CA ALA A 11 -27.45 -11.00 7.31
C ALA A 11 -26.39 -9.91 7.07
N ALA A 12 -26.79 -8.64 7.03
CA ALA A 12 -25.86 -7.51 6.88
C ALA A 12 -24.89 -7.38 8.08
N ALA A 13 -25.39 -7.60 9.30
CA ALA A 13 -24.56 -7.56 10.51
C ALA A 13 -23.52 -8.70 10.54
N LEU A 14 -23.92 -9.92 10.14
CA LEU A 14 -23.01 -11.06 9.99
C LEU A 14 -21.94 -10.81 8.94
N LEU A 15 -22.31 -10.22 7.79
CA LEU A 15 -21.35 -9.85 6.75
C LEU A 15 -20.35 -8.79 7.26
N GLY A 16 -20.83 -7.78 7.99
CA GLY A 16 -20.00 -6.75 8.61
C GLY A 16 -18.98 -7.33 9.59
N LEU A 17 -19.38 -8.25 10.47
CA LEU A 17 -18.47 -8.89 11.43
C LEU A 17 -17.36 -9.70 10.77
N SER A 18 -17.63 -10.34 9.63
CA SER A 18 -16.62 -11.14 8.93
C SER A 18 -15.42 -10.32 8.45
N LEU A 19 -15.62 -9.04 8.14
CA LEU A 19 -14.58 -8.13 7.65
C LEU A 19 -13.57 -7.73 8.74
N LEU A 20 -13.91 -7.89 10.03
CA LEU A 20 -13.03 -7.51 11.14
C LEU A 20 -12.05 -8.62 11.55
N THR A 21 -12.11 -9.79 10.92
CA THR A 21 -11.31 -10.98 11.34
C THR A 21 -9.87 -11.00 10.79
N GLY A 22 -9.45 -9.99 10.00
CA GLY A 22 -8.17 -9.99 9.29
C GLY A 22 -6.90 -9.78 10.14
N CYS A 23 -6.99 -9.15 11.30
CA CYS A 23 -5.81 -8.64 12.01
C CYS A 23 -5.04 -9.67 12.86
N ALA A 24 -5.58 -10.86 13.10
CA ALA A 24 -5.02 -11.84 14.04
C ALA A 24 -5.01 -13.28 13.51
N ILE A 25 -5.08 -13.46 12.18
CA ILE A 25 -5.14 -14.79 11.56
C ILE A 25 -3.82 -15.53 11.80
N GLN A 26 -3.89 -16.67 12.48
CA GLN A 26 -2.76 -17.56 12.71
C GLN A 26 -2.70 -18.65 11.62
N PRO A 27 -1.49 -19.03 11.17
CA PRO A 27 -0.17 -18.62 11.68
C PRO A 27 0.36 -17.32 11.04
N TRP A 28 0.90 -16.41 11.86
CA TRP A 28 1.64 -15.25 11.36
C TRP A 28 3.00 -15.66 10.79
N VAL A 29 3.53 -14.87 9.86
CA VAL A 29 4.89 -15.04 9.33
C VAL A 29 5.88 -14.82 10.47
N LYS A 30 6.69 -15.83 10.77
CA LYS A 30 7.67 -15.75 11.85
C LYS A 30 8.81 -14.80 11.44
N PRO A 31 9.45 -14.09 12.38
CA PRO A 31 10.47 -13.09 12.04
C PRO A 31 11.58 -13.61 11.12
N TYR A 32 12.02 -14.86 11.31
CA TYR A 32 13.05 -15.52 10.49
C TYR A 32 12.55 -16.06 9.14
N GLU A 33 11.23 -16.13 8.91
CA GLU A 33 10.70 -16.50 7.58
C GLU A 33 10.64 -15.28 6.67
N ARG A 34 10.69 -14.07 7.23
CA ARG A 34 10.56 -12.80 6.48
C ARG A 34 11.67 -12.64 5.44
N GLU A 35 12.90 -13.06 5.76
CA GLU A 35 14.02 -13.00 4.80
C GLU A 35 13.78 -13.87 3.56
N ARG A 36 13.11 -15.02 3.73
CA ARG A 36 12.78 -15.92 2.60
C ARG A 36 11.57 -15.43 1.81
N LEU A 37 10.66 -14.70 2.45
CA LEU A 37 9.50 -14.11 1.79
C LEU A 37 9.88 -12.83 1.03
N ALA A 38 10.90 -12.09 1.49
CA ALA A 38 11.37 -10.86 0.86
C ALA A 38 12.26 -11.14 -0.36
N ASP A 39 11.64 -11.42 -1.50
CA ASP A 39 12.32 -11.50 -2.81
C ASP A 39 13.04 -10.17 -3.14
N PRO A 40 14.29 -10.20 -3.62
CA PRO A 40 15.02 -9.02 -4.09
C PRO A 40 14.26 -8.11 -5.06
N ILE A 41 13.32 -8.65 -5.86
CA ILE A 41 12.50 -7.84 -6.78
C ILE A 41 11.56 -6.86 -6.06
N MET A 42 11.26 -7.10 -4.78
CA MET A 42 10.41 -6.21 -3.97
C MET A 42 11.18 -5.04 -3.36
N GLN A 43 12.48 -4.91 -3.63
CA GLN A 43 13.27 -3.77 -3.19
C GLN A 43 12.80 -2.48 -3.91
N PHE A 44 12.42 -1.46 -3.13
CA PHE A 44 11.94 -0.18 -3.66
C PHE A 44 12.98 0.55 -4.53
N ALA A 45 14.27 0.32 -4.26
CA ALA A 45 15.37 0.92 -4.99
C ALA A 45 16.45 -0.15 -5.19
N GLN A 46 16.35 -0.89 -6.29
CA GLN A 46 17.29 -1.96 -6.62
C GLN A 46 18.62 -1.40 -7.15
N ASP A 47 18.56 -0.30 -7.91
CA ASP A 47 19.73 0.38 -8.48
C ASP A 47 19.61 1.90 -8.25
N PRO A 48 20.37 2.45 -7.30
CA PRO A 48 20.34 3.88 -7.00
C PRO A 48 20.64 4.77 -8.20
N LEU A 49 21.50 4.34 -9.14
CA LEU A 49 21.85 5.15 -10.32
C LEU A 49 20.67 5.25 -11.29
N VAL A 50 20.03 4.11 -11.56
CA VAL A 50 18.83 4.05 -12.42
C VAL A 50 17.69 4.84 -11.79
N ASP A 51 17.49 4.72 -10.48
CA ASP A 51 16.44 5.44 -9.78
C ASP A 51 16.66 6.97 -9.82
N LYS A 52 17.91 7.43 -9.66
CA LYS A 52 18.25 8.85 -9.83
C LYS A 52 18.01 9.32 -11.27
N HIS A 53 18.30 8.49 -12.27
CA HIS A 53 18.01 8.83 -13.65
C HIS A 53 16.50 8.93 -13.92
N ARG A 54 15.70 7.97 -13.46
CA ARG A 54 14.24 8.00 -13.59
C ARG A 54 13.64 9.20 -12.88
N GLU A 55 14.14 9.52 -11.70
CA GLU A 55 13.73 10.69 -10.94
C GLU A 55 14.08 11.99 -11.66
N HIS A 56 15.27 12.09 -12.26
CA HIS A 56 15.62 13.25 -13.09
C HIS A 56 14.65 13.42 -14.26
N VAL A 57 14.37 12.36 -15.02
CA VAL A 57 13.41 12.40 -16.14
C VAL A 57 12.01 12.80 -15.66
N ARG A 58 11.54 12.24 -14.55
CA ARG A 58 10.25 12.57 -13.94
C ARG A 58 10.21 14.05 -13.53
N SER A 59 11.24 14.55 -12.84
CA SER A 59 11.32 15.94 -12.40
C SER A 59 11.28 16.95 -13.54
N VAL A 60 11.89 16.62 -14.69
CA VAL A 60 11.89 17.47 -15.89
C VAL A 60 10.52 17.44 -16.58
N ARG A 61 9.91 16.26 -16.69
CA ARG A 61 8.61 16.10 -17.37
C ARG A 61 7.45 16.65 -16.56
N GLU A 62 7.48 16.50 -15.25
CA GLU A 62 6.40 16.88 -14.34
C GLU A 62 6.60 18.28 -13.75
N GLY A 63 7.75 18.93 -13.99
CA GLY A 63 8.08 20.22 -13.36
C GLY A 63 8.21 20.15 -11.82
N ALA A 64 8.25 18.94 -11.26
CA ALA A 64 8.11 18.67 -9.83
C ALA A 64 9.47 18.55 -9.11
N ARG A 65 10.38 19.50 -9.33
CA ARG A 65 11.68 19.52 -8.63
C ARG A 65 11.47 19.69 -7.11
N GLY A 66 12.09 18.81 -6.30
CA GLY A 66 12.09 18.90 -4.83
C GLY A 66 11.20 17.89 -4.09
N ALA A 67 10.37 17.11 -4.79
CA ALA A 67 9.32 16.30 -4.16
C ALA A 67 9.78 14.97 -3.54
N THR A 68 11.00 14.49 -3.81
CA THR A 68 11.38 13.08 -3.59
C THR A 68 12.39 12.82 -2.47
N GLY A 69 12.78 13.85 -1.72
CA GLY A 69 13.79 13.71 -0.66
C GLY A 69 13.37 14.31 0.68
N VAL A 70 13.07 15.60 0.74
CA VAL A 70 12.68 16.35 1.95
C VAL A 70 12.01 17.67 1.51
N GLN A 71 10.83 17.98 2.08
CA GLN A 71 10.06 19.23 2.00
C GLN A 71 10.10 20.01 0.66
N GLY A 72 9.12 19.77 -0.21
CA GLY A 72 8.86 20.63 -1.37
C GLY A 72 8.12 19.94 -2.49
N GLY A 73 6.79 19.81 -2.35
CA GLY A 73 5.94 19.20 -3.37
C GLY A 73 5.85 20.03 -4.65
N GLY A 74 6.08 19.38 -5.80
CA GLY A 74 5.14 19.33 -6.92
C GLY A 74 4.69 20.62 -7.64
N CYS A 75 5.18 21.81 -7.31
CA CYS A 75 4.89 23.04 -8.08
C CYS A 75 6.12 23.89 -8.40
N GLY A 76 7.31 23.53 -7.94
CA GLY A 76 8.55 24.24 -8.28
C GLY A 76 8.66 25.67 -7.74
N CYS A 77 7.69 26.15 -6.95
CA CYS A 77 7.73 27.45 -6.30
C CYS A 77 8.54 27.35 -4.99
N ASN A 78 9.85 27.55 -5.07
CA ASN A 78 10.59 28.17 -3.96
C ASN A 78 10.55 29.68 -4.14
#